data_AF-A0A8B9AW41-F1
#
_entry.id   AF-A0A8B9AW41-F1
#
_cell.length_a   1.000
_cell.length_b   1.000
_cell.length_c   1.000
_cell.angle_alpha   90.00
_cell.angle_beta   90.00
_cell.angle_gamma   90.00
#
_symmetry.space_group_name_H-M   'P 1'
#
loop_
_entity.id
_entity.type
_entity.pdbx_description
1 polymer ?
#
loop_
_entity_poly.entity_id
_entity_poly.type
_entity_poly.pdbx_seq_one_letter_code
_entity_poly.pdbx_strand_id
1 'polypeptide(L)'
;MGRKLYLAAYYLNLRFQYESGIGMDDELLHALRNVIYKMEPDPEVAASCIEETKLFREGSHSFGQRPAVVSKTTMNPAEWWIHFGGSAKNLKRIAIRILFQTVSSSGCERN
;
A
#
# COMPACT_ATOMS: atom_id res chain seq x y z
N MET A 1 18.03 -1.43 0.41
CA MET A 1 16.77 -0.82 0.89
C MET A 1 15.69 -0.77 -0.20
N GLY A 2 16.05 -0.50 -1.47
CA GLY A 2 15.09 -0.31 -2.57
C GLY A 2 14.15 -1.47 -2.90
N ARG A 3 14.62 -2.74 -2.92
CA ARG A 3 13.79 -3.88 -3.32
C ARG A 3 12.57 -4.08 -2.42
N LYS A 4 12.71 -3.99 -1.09
CA LYS A 4 11.59 -4.15 -0.15
C LYS A 4 10.58 -3.01 -0.23
N LEU A 5 11.06 -1.78 -0.46
CA LEU A 5 10.20 -0.61 -0.63
C LEU A 5 9.46 -0.65 -1.98
N TYR A 6 10.12 -1.13 -3.03
CA TYR A 6 9.51 -1.40 -4.33
C TYR A 6 8.45 -2.49 -4.23
N LEU A 7 8.72 -3.62 -3.57
CA LEU A 7 7.75 -4.69 -3.35
C LEU A 7 6.54 -4.22 -2.52
N ALA A 8 6.77 -3.46 -1.45
CA ALA A 8 5.68 -2.88 -0.67
C ALA A 8 4.84 -1.89 -1.49
N ALA A 9 5.47 -1.02 -2.28
CA ALA A 9 4.77 -0.12 -3.20
C ALA A 9 4.00 -0.89 -4.29
N TYR A 10 4.58 -1.98 -4.79
CA TYR A 10 3.97 -2.85 -5.79
C TYR A 10 2.72 -3.54 -5.24
N TYR A 11 2.78 -4.04 -4.01
CA TYR A 11 1.63 -4.59 -3.30
C TYR A 11 0.53 -3.53 -3.06
N LEU A 12 0.93 -2.30 -2.75
CA LEU A 12 0.02 -1.16 -2.53
C LEU A 12 -0.48 -0.51 -3.83
N ASN A 13 0.11 -0.86 -4.98
CA ASN A 13 -0.28 -0.38 -6.29
C ASN A 13 -1.34 -1.32 -6.89
N LEU A 14 -2.60 -0.94 -6.70
CA LEU A 14 -3.79 -1.71 -7.05
C LEU A 14 -3.92 -2.05 -8.54
N ARG A 15 -3.14 -1.41 -9.40
CA ARG A 15 -3.09 -1.69 -10.84
C ARG A 15 -2.66 -3.13 -11.13
N PHE A 16 -1.86 -3.75 -10.24
CA PHE A 16 -1.29 -5.09 -10.44
C PHE A 16 -1.92 -6.18 -9.55
N GLN A 17 -2.72 -5.81 -8.54
CA GLN A 17 -3.25 -6.79 -7.57
C GLN A 17 -4.21 -7.82 -8.18
N TYR A 18 -4.92 -7.48 -9.26
CA TYR A 18 -5.95 -8.35 -9.85
C TYR A 18 -5.51 -9.08 -11.12
N GLU A 19 -4.34 -8.78 -11.69
CA GLU A 19 -3.84 -9.50 -12.86
C GLU A 19 -3.11 -10.81 -12.49
N SER A 20 -2.64 -10.98 -11.24
CA SER A 20 -1.75 -12.11 -10.90
C SER A 20 -1.90 -12.72 -9.49
N GLY A 21 -3.05 -12.60 -8.82
CA GLY A 21 -3.24 -13.27 -7.50
C GLY A 21 -2.32 -12.76 -6.37
N ILE A 22 -1.77 -11.56 -6.57
CA ILE A 22 -0.72 -10.91 -5.76
C ILE A 22 -1.14 -10.69 -4.29
N GLY A 23 -2.43 -10.62 -4.01
CA GLY A 23 -2.96 -10.53 -2.63
C GLY A 23 -2.68 -11.76 -1.76
N MET A 24 -2.16 -12.85 -2.31
CA MET A 24 -1.75 -14.06 -1.57
C MET A 24 -0.23 -14.24 -1.50
N ASP A 25 0.56 -13.32 -2.04
CA ASP A 25 2.01 -13.45 -2.04
C ASP A 25 2.58 -13.12 -0.65
N ASP A 26 3.04 -14.16 0.06
CA ASP A 26 3.65 -14.05 1.39
C ASP A 26 4.93 -13.20 1.38
N GLU A 27 5.68 -13.16 0.28
CA GLU A 27 6.89 -12.34 0.16
C GLU A 27 6.54 -10.85 0.14
N LEU A 28 5.49 -10.46 -0.58
CA LEU A 28 5.00 -9.08 -0.61
C LEU A 28 4.43 -8.64 0.73
N LEU A 29 3.66 -9.50 1.41
CA LEU A 29 3.15 -9.23 2.76
C LEU A 29 4.30 -9.06 3.75
N HIS A 30 5.32 -9.92 3.68
CA HIS A 30 6.51 -9.80 4.52
C HIS A 30 7.27 -8.51 4.23
N ALA A 31 7.44 -8.15 2.95
CA ALA A 31 8.08 -6.90 2.54
C ALA A 31 7.32 -5.68 3.08
N LEU A 32 6.00 -5.65 2.93
CA LEU A 32 5.15 -4.57 3.44
C LEU A 32 5.26 -4.44 4.97
N ARG A 33 5.15 -5.55 5.71
CA ARG A 33 5.28 -5.57 7.17
C ARG A 33 6.64 -5.04 7.62
N ASN A 34 7.72 -5.45 6.95
CA ASN A 34 9.06 -4.97 7.26
C ASN A 34 9.24 -3.47 6.95
N VAL A 35 8.54 -2.94 5.94
CA VAL A 35 8.54 -1.49 5.67
C VAL A 35 7.73 -0.73 6.71
N ILE A 36 6.56 -1.26 7.13
CA ILE A 36 5.74 -0.68 8.20
C ILE A 36 6.56 -0.56 9.49
N TYR A 37 7.19 -1.64 9.95
CA TYR A 37 8.03 -1.59 11.16
C TYR A 37 9.23 -0.65 11.08
N LYS A 38 9.68 -0.33 9.86
CA LYS A 38 10.78 0.61 9.67
C LYS A 38 10.32 2.06 9.53
N MET A 39 9.09 2.28 9.05
CA MET A 39 8.52 3.61 8.90
C MET A 39 7.78 4.09 10.15
N GLU A 40 7.29 3.16 10.96
CA GLU A 40 6.59 3.43 12.21
C GLU A 40 7.42 2.93 13.39
N PRO A 41 8.00 3.82 14.21
CA PRO A 41 8.77 3.44 15.38
C PRO A 41 7.90 2.93 16.54
N ASP A 42 6.60 3.23 16.52
CA ASP A 42 5.65 2.80 17.52
C ASP A 42 5.08 1.39 17.20
N PRO A 43 5.27 0.40 18.08
CA PRO A 43 4.84 -0.97 17.82
C PRO A 43 3.32 -1.15 17.87
N GLU A 44 2.58 -0.32 18.59
CA GLU A 44 1.12 -0.39 18.69
C GLU A 44 0.47 0.15 17.40
N VAL A 45 1.01 1.25 16.88
CA VAL A 45 0.60 1.79 15.57
C VAL A 45 1.01 0.84 14.45
N ALA A 46 2.20 0.23 14.52
CA ALA A 46 2.62 -0.76 13.56
C ALA A 46 1.70 -2.00 13.57
N ALA A 47 1.28 -2.50 14.74
CA ALA A 47 0.32 -3.58 14.85
C ALA A 47 -1.04 -3.20 14.23
N SER A 48 -1.52 -1.98 14.51
CA SER A 48 -2.75 -1.44 13.91
C SER A 48 -2.66 -1.39 12.38
N CYS A 49 -1.52 -0.98 11.82
CA CYS A 49 -1.30 -0.97 10.36
C CYS A 49 -1.40 -2.38 9.75
N ILE A 50 -0.93 -3.40 10.45
CA ILE A 50 -0.98 -4.79 9.99
C ILE A 50 -2.42 -5.32 9.99
N GLU A 51 -3.23 -4.96 10.98
CA GLU A 51 -4.66 -5.28 10.99
C GLU A 51 -5.40 -4.56 9.85
N GLU A 52 -5.10 -3.28 9.66
CA GLU A 52 -5.63 -2.49 8.55
C GLU A 52 -5.22 -3.04 7.17
N THR A 53 -4.06 -3.70 7.07
CA THR A 53 -3.61 -4.39 5.86
C THR A 53 -4.51 -5.58 5.52
N LYS A 54 -5.07 -6.26 6.52
CA LYS A 54 -6.06 -7.33 6.31
C LYS A 54 -7.34 -6.75 5.74
N LEU A 55 -7.83 -5.63 6.28
CA LEU A 55 -9.02 -4.94 5.75
C LEU A 55 -8.87 -4.56 4.27
N PHE A 56 -7.68 -4.06 3.91
CA PHE A 56 -7.32 -3.77 2.53
C PHE A 56 -7.30 -5.02 1.64
N ARG A 57 -6.66 -6.10 2.12
CA ARG A 57 -6.58 -7.39 1.41
C ARG A 57 -7.96 -8.00 1.16
N GLU A 58 -8.83 -7.96 2.17
CA GLU A 58 -10.19 -8.48 2.10
C GLU A 58 -11.12 -7.57 1.29
N GLY A 59 -10.66 -6.38 0.87
CA GLY A 59 -11.48 -5.41 0.17
C GLY A 59 -12.69 -5.00 1.01
N SER A 60 -12.55 -4.97 2.34
CA SER A 60 -13.65 -4.70 3.26
C SER A 60 -13.84 -3.20 3.52
N HIS A 61 -15.03 -2.81 3.98
CA HIS A 61 -15.41 -1.41 4.23
C HIS A 61 -15.22 -0.49 3.00
N SER A 62 -14.46 0.61 3.16
CA SER A 62 -14.25 1.62 2.11
C SER A 62 -13.56 1.07 0.87
N PHE A 63 -12.82 -0.03 1.00
CA PHE A 63 -12.11 -0.66 -0.11
C PHE A 63 -13.01 -1.52 -1.01
N GLY A 64 -14.14 -2.00 -0.48
CA GLY A 64 -15.12 -2.82 -1.21
C GLY A 64 -16.18 -2.02 -1.94
N GLN A 65 -16.18 -0.70 -1.79
CA GLN A 65 -17.13 0.16 -2.48
C GLN A 65 -16.90 0.08 -3.99
N ARG A 66 -17.99 -0.02 -4.78
CA ARG A 66 -17.92 -0.02 -6.25
C ARG A 66 -17.02 1.08 -6.83
N PRO A 67 -17.09 2.36 -6.40
CA PRO A 67 -16.17 3.39 -6.87
C PRO A 67 -14.71 3.11 -6.50
N ALA A 68 -14.43 2.56 -5.32
CA ALA A 68 -13.08 2.17 -4.95
C ALA A 68 -12.55 1.07 -5.90
N VAL A 69 -13.38 0.07 -6.20
CA VAL A 69 -13.02 -1.05 -7.09
C VAL A 69 -12.82 -0.61 -8.54
N VAL A 70 -13.63 0.32 -9.06
CA VAL A 70 -13.52 0.81 -10.44
C VAL A 70 -12.37 1.80 -10.58
N SER A 71 -12.20 2.72 -9.63
CA SER A 71 -11.19 3.76 -9.71
C SER A 71 -9.78 3.27 -9.37
N LYS A 72 -9.61 2.05 -8.84
CA LYS A 72 -8.30 1.54 -8.39
C LYS A 72 -7.26 1.36 -9.51
N THR A 73 -7.68 1.22 -10.76
CA THR A 73 -6.79 1.03 -11.93
C THR A 73 -6.63 2.28 -12.80
N THR A 74 -7.59 3.21 -12.69
CA THR A 74 -7.65 4.45 -13.46
C THR A 74 -7.14 5.67 -12.69
N MET A 75 -7.21 5.64 -11.36
CA MET A 75 -6.75 6.71 -10.47
C MET A 75 -5.29 6.50 -10.04
N ASN A 76 -4.57 7.59 -9.80
CA ASN A 76 -3.24 7.51 -9.17
C ASN A 76 -3.34 6.79 -7.82
N PRO A 77 -2.43 5.86 -7.49
CA PRO A 77 -2.53 5.05 -6.29
C PRO A 77 -2.47 5.91 -5.01
N ALA A 78 -1.67 6.98 -4.99
CA ALA A 78 -1.62 7.90 -3.85
C ALA A 78 -2.97 8.61 -3.64
N GLU A 79 -3.59 9.10 -4.71
CA GLU A 79 -4.92 9.72 -4.67
C GLU A 79 -6.00 8.72 -4.27
N TRP A 80 -5.95 7.50 -4.78
CA TRP A 80 -6.88 6.44 -4.38
C TRP A 80 -6.81 6.16 -2.88
N TRP A 81 -5.60 6.09 -2.31
CA TRP A 81 -5.41 5.96 -0.87
C TRP A 81 -5.95 7.17 -0.10
N ILE A 82 -5.90 8.38 -0.68
CA ILE A 82 -6.52 9.57 -0.10
C ILE A 82 -8.04 9.43 -0.01
N HIS A 83 -8.70 8.99 -1.08
CA HIS A 83 -10.16 8.90 -1.15
C HIS A 83 -10.76 7.69 -0.45
N PHE A 84 -10.15 6.50 -0.60
CA PHE A 84 -10.75 5.23 -0.17
C PHE A 84 -10.02 4.58 1.01
N GLY A 85 -8.84 5.07 1.39
CA GLY A 85 -8.08 4.61 2.56
C GLY A 85 -8.64 5.06 3.91
N GLY A 86 -9.87 5.58 3.98
CA GLY A 86 -10.47 6.10 5.21
C GLY A 86 -10.68 5.05 6.30
N SER A 87 -10.88 3.79 5.92
CA SER A 87 -11.04 2.65 6.85
C SER A 87 -9.71 2.12 7.38
N ALA A 88 -8.58 2.64 6.91
CA ALA A 88 -7.24 2.19 7.25
C ALA A 88 -6.31 3.40 7.40
N LYS A 89 -6.49 4.18 8.46
CA LYS A 89 -5.87 5.50 8.63
C LYS A 89 -4.35 5.41 8.77
N ASN A 90 -3.84 4.46 9.55
CA ASN A 90 -2.39 4.35 9.77
C ASN A 90 -1.72 3.76 8.53
N LEU A 91 -2.31 2.70 7.96
CA LEU A 91 -1.86 2.13 6.69
C LEU A 91 -1.89 3.14 5.55
N LYS A 92 -2.94 3.97 5.42
CA LYS A 92 -3.04 5.04 4.41
C LYS A 92 -1.86 5.99 4.50
N ARG A 93 -1.48 6.42 5.71
CA ARG A 93 -0.35 7.34 5.93
C ARG A 93 0.96 6.73 5.44
N ILE A 94 1.20 5.46 5.76
CA ILE A 94 2.39 4.72 5.32
C ILE A 94 2.36 4.48 3.81
N ALA A 95 1.21 4.07 3.26
CA ALA A 95 1.04 3.79 1.84
C ALA A 95 1.32 5.03 0.98
N ILE A 96 0.75 6.18 1.34
CA ILE A 96 1.02 7.45 0.66
C ILE A 96 2.52 7.79 0.71
N ARG A 97 3.16 7.64 1.88
CA ARG A 97 4.61 7.85 2.04
C ARG A 97 5.46 6.94 1.16
N ILE A 98 5.13 5.65 1.11
CA ILE A 98 5.82 4.65 0.28
C ILE A 98 5.65 5.01 -1.20
N LEU A 99 4.43 5.31 -1.62
CA LEU A 99 4.10 5.64 -3.00
C LEU A 99 4.81 6.91 -3.47
N PHE A 100 4.82 7.97 -2.66
CA PHE A 100 5.61 9.19 -2.96
C PHE A 100 7.10 8.91 -3.03
N GLN A 101 7.66 8.07 -2.14
CA GLN A 101 9.07 7.71 -2.18
C GLN A 101 9.43 6.89 -3.43
N THR A 102 8.56 5.98 -3.89
CA THR A 102 8.80 5.26 -5.14
C THR A 102 8.71 6.15 -6.38
N VAL A 103 7.80 7.12 -6.39
CA VAL A 103 7.70 8.08 -7.50
C VAL A 103 8.94 8.97 -7.57
N SER A 104 9.45 9.43 -6.42
CA SER A 104 10.74 10.15 -6.37
C SER A 104 11.94 9.25 -6.71
N SER A 105 11.89 7.95 -6.39
CA SER A 105 12.98 7.03 -6.73
C SER A 105 13.02 6.64 -8.21
N SER A 106 11.90 6.75 -8.94
CA SER A 106 11.87 6.67 -10.41
C SER A 106 12.32 7.96 -11.09
N GLY A 107 12.57 9.03 -10.33
CA GLY A 107 13.08 10.32 -10.81
C GLY A 107 14.57 10.55 -10.58
N CYS A 108 15.33 9.53 -10.15
CA CYS A 108 16.78 9.65 -9.92
C CYS A 108 17.58 8.80 -10.93
N GLU A 109 17.33 9.05 -12.22
CA GLU A 109 18.28 8.75 -13.29
C GLU A 109 18.79 10.08 -13.84
N ARG A 110 19.50 10.87 -13.01
CA ARG A 110 20.42 11.89 -13.56
C ARG A 110 21.45 12.36 -12.55
N ASN A 111 22.57 11.67 -12.50
CA ASN A 111 23.88 12.30 -12.61
C ASN A 111 24.84 11.34 -13.31
#